data_AF-A0AAE3CG83-F1
#
_entry.id   AF-A0AAE3CG83-F1
#
_cell.length_a   1.000
_cell.length_b   1.000
_cell.length_c   1.000
_cell.angle_alpha   90.00
_cell.angle_beta   90.00
_cell.angle_gamma   90.00
#
_symmetry.space_group_name_H-M   'P 1'
#
loop_
_entity.id
_entity.type
_entity.pdbx_description
1 polymer ?
#
loop_
_entity_poly.entity_id
_entity_poly.type
_entity_poly.pdbx_seq_one_letter_code
_entity_poly.pdbx_strand_id
1 'polypeptide(L)'
;MVVFLSRYLNPPSEADVELFEKMLRNVGVEEFLDAARSAADSVSARLREGDVKRAAEYVFDMVVQSVIVNQLEAPRKVIDLLKKRGEKLKGLLDSPVFKVSDKLLESFEKGDVKLFADAMSGIENEVLGKISLDIRFSIVNDIYCAFYKYTQ
;
A
#
# COMPACT_ATOMS: atom_id res chain seq x y z
N MET A 1 19.23 -11.09 8.23
CA MET A 1 18.10 -10.40 7.58
C MET A 1 17.24 -9.73 8.67
N VAL A 2 17.78 -8.70 9.35
CA VAL A 2 17.15 -8.06 10.54
C VAL A 2 17.17 -6.52 10.45
N VAL A 3 17.92 -5.95 9.50
CA VAL A 3 18.20 -4.50 9.42
C VAL A 3 17.03 -3.68 8.86
N PHE A 4 16.15 -4.27 8.04
CA PHE A 4 15.03 -3.53 7.42
C PHE A 4 13.88 -3.24 8.38
N LEU A 5 13.60 -4.16 9.33
CA LEU A 5 12.51 -3.98 10.29
C LEU A 5 12.79 -2.82 11.25
N SER A 6 14.04 -2.62 11.68
CA SER A 6 14.35 -1.62 12.70
C SER A 6 14.11 -0.17 12.27
N ARG A 7 14.12 0.12 10.96
CA ARG A 7 13.96 1.51 10.48
C ARG A 7 12.53 1.99 10.62
N TYR A 8 11.55 1.14 10.31
CA TYR A 8 10.12 1.49 10.35
C TYR A 8 9.49 1.39 11.74
N LEU A 9 10.26 0.95 12.75
CA LEU A 9 9.83 0.93 14.15
C LEU A 9 9.95 2.30 14.82
N ASN A 10 10.72 3.20 14.24
CA ASN A 10 10.89 4.56 14.74
C ASN A 10 10.15 5.54 13.84
N PRO A 11 9.77 6.75 14.29
CA PRO A 11 9.19 7.77 13.43
C PRO A 11 10.15 8.27 12.34
N PRO A 12 9.64 8.72 11.18
CA PRO A 12 10.44 9.42 10.16
C PRO A 12 10.95 10.76 10.68
N SER A 13 11.90 11.36 9.96
CA SER A 13 12.41 12.69 10.34
C SER A 13 11.36 13.78 10.12
N GLU A 14 11.44 14.89 10.86
CA GLU A 14 10.55 16.04 10.67
C GLU A 14 10.62 16.59 9.24
N ALA A 15 11.82 16.58 8.64
CA ALA A 15 12.02 17.00 7.26
C ALA A 15 11.27 16.11 6.25
N ASP A 16 11.25 14.79 6.48
CA ASP A 16 10.50 13.85 5.63
C ASP A 16 8.99 14.09 5.74
N VAL A 17 8.49 14.31 6.96
CA VAL A 17 7.07 14.63 7.20
C VAL A 17 6.68 15.93 6.52
N GLU A 18 7.51 16.97 6.59
CA GLU A 18 7.27 18.23 5.89
C GLU A 18 7.20 18.06 4.37
N LEU A 19 8.08 17.24 3.79
CA LEU A 19 8.09 16.96 2.35
C LEU A 19 6.83 16.20 1.94
N PHE A 20 6.44 15.19 2.70
CA PHE A 20 5.19 14.46 2.52
C PHE A 20 3.98 15.39 2.53
N GLU A 21 3.89 16.30 3.50
CA GLU A 21 2.78 17.26 3.55
C GLU A 21 2.79 18.26 2.40
N LYS A 22 3.97 18.71 1.97
CA LYS A 22 4.11 19.58 0.78
C LYS A 22 3.61 18.84 -0.46
N MET A 23 3.95 17.57 -0.61
CA MET A 23 3.47 16.72 -1.69
C MET A 23 1.93 16.61 -1.66
N LEU A 24 1.32 16.31 -0.51
CA LEU A 24 -0.14 16.22 -0.39
C LEU A 24 -0.85 17.52 -0.78
N ARG A 25 -0.29 18.68 -0.42
CA ARG A 25 -0.83 19.99 -0.80
C ARG A 25 -0.69 20.28 -2.29
N ASN A 26 0.43 19.86 -2.90
CA ASN A 26 0.73 20.15 -4.30
C ASN A 26 -0.04 19.25 -5.27
N VAL A 27 -0.16 17.97 -4.94
CA VAL A 27 -0.87 16.98 -5.77
C VAL A 27 -2.37 17.08 -5.53
N GLY A 28 -2.79 17.31 -4.27
CA GLY A 28 -4.20 17.38 -3.89
C GLY A 28 -4.78 15.99 -3.59
N VAL A 29 -5.63 15.92 -2.57
CA VAL A 29 -6.24 14.66 -2.08
C VAL A 29 -7.10 13.98 -3.15
N GLU A 30 -7.74 14.75 -4.02
CA GLU A 30 -8.63 14.23 -5.06
C GLU A 30 -7.88 13.38 -6.10
N GLU A 31 -6.66 13.78 -6.48
CA GLU A 31 -5.83 13.02 -7.42
C GLU A 31 -5.46 11.63 -6.88
N PHE A 32 -5.13 11.53 -5.58
CA PHE A 32 -4.90 10.24 -4.91
C PHE A 32 -6.15 9.36 -4.91
N LEU A 33 -7.31 9.97 -4.63
CA LEU A 33 -8.59 9.26 -4.62
C LEU A 33 -8.98 8.76 -6.01
N ASP A 34 -8.76 9.55 -7.05
CA ASP A 34 -9.05 9.16 -8.42
C ASP A 34 -8.07 8.11 -8.92
N ALA A 35 -6.79 8.19 -8.56
CA ALA A 35 -5.81 7.12 -8.79
C ALA A 35 -6.22 5.81 -8.10
N ALA A 36 -6.66 5.88 -6.83
CA ALA A 36 -7.13 4.70 -6.09
C ALA A 36 -8.36 4.05 -6.74
N ARG A 37 -9.32 4.86 -7.20
CA ARG A 37 -10.52 4.38 -7.93
C ARG A 37 -10.13 3.71 -9.25
N SER A 38 -9.27 4.36 -10.04
CA SER A 38 -8.79 3.82 -11.31
C SER A 38 -8.06 2.47 -11.14
N ALA A 39 -7.26 2.35 -10.08
CA ALA A 39 -6.61 1.10 -9.72
C ALA A 39 -7.64 0.02 -9.34
N ALA A 40 -8.66 0.35 -8.53
CA ALA A 40 -9.72 -0.57 -8.16
C ALA A 40 -10.49 -1.13 -9.37
N ASP A 41 -10.82 -0.27 -10.34
CA ASP A 41 -11.47 -0.69 -11.60
C ASP A 41 -10.56 -1.63 -12.41
N SER A 42 -9.26 -1.35 -12.42
CA SER A 42 -8.25 -2.15 -13.11
C SER A 42 -8.07 -3.54 -12.50
N VAL A 43 -8.27 -3.73 -11.19
CA VAL A 43 -8.26 -5.06 -10.55
C VAL A 43 -9.26 -5.99 -11.23
N SER A 44 -10.51 -5.54 -11.37
CA SER A 44 -11.57 -6.35 -11.98
C SER A 44 -11.31 -6.61 -13.46
N ALA A 45 -10.74 -5.65 -14.19
CA ALA A 45 -10.36 -5.82 -15.59
C ALA A 45 -9.28 -6.92 -15.75
N ARG A 46 -8.19 -6.83 -14.98
CA ARG A 46 -7.09 -7.81 -15.04
C ARG A 46 -7.49 -9.21 -14.61
N LEU A 47 -8.37 -9.32 -13.62
CA LEU A 47 -8.92 -10.62 -13.22
C LEU A 47 -9.73 -11.30 -14.34
N ARG A 48 -10.49 -10.52 -15.14
CA ARG A 48 -11.22 -11.08 -16.31
C ARG A 48 -10.28 -11.55 -17.41
N GLU A 49 -9.13 -10.92 -17.54
CA GLU A 49 -8.06 -11.31 -18.47
C GLU A 49 -7.21 -12.49 -17.97
N GLY A 50 -7.42 -12.94 -16.73
CA GLY A 50 -6.60 -13.97 -16.08
C GLY A 50 -5.23 -13.48 -15.61
N ASP A 51 -4.95 -12.18 -15.68
CA ASP A 51 -3.69 -11.57 -15.24
C ASP A 51 -3.71 -11.28 -13.74
N VAL A 52 -3.52 -12.35 -12.97
CA VAL A 52 -3.52 -12.32 -11.51
C VAL A 52 -2.38 -11.46 -10.95
N LYS A 53 -1.22 -11.43 -11.62
CA LYS A 53 -0.06 -10.65 -11.18
C LYS A 53 -0.38 -9.17 -11.22
N ARG A 54 -0.85 -8.66 -12.36
CA ARG A 54 -1.23 -7.25 -12.47
C ARG A 54 -2.43 -6.90 -11.60
N ALA A 55 -3.38 -7.80 -11.43
CA ALA A 55 -4.47 -7.58 -10.48
C ALA A 55 -3.95 -7.35 -9.05
N ALA A 56 -2.93 -8.09 -8.61
CA ALA A 56 -2.30 -7.87 -7.30
C ALA A 56 -1.56 -6.52 -7.22
N GLU A 57 -0.88 -6.11 -8.29
CA GLU A 57 -0.22 -4.80 -8.40
C GLU A 57 -1.24 -3.66 -8.30
N TYR A 58 -2.39 -3.76 -8.97
CA TYR A 58 -3.46 -2.75 -8.83
C TYR A 58 -4.13 -2.74 -7.45
N VAL A 59 -4.19 -3.88 -6.75
CA VAL A 59 -4.61 -3.89 -5.34
C VAL A 59 -3.61 -3.10 -4.48
N PHE A 60 -2.31 -3.30 -4.71
CA PHE A 60 -1.26 -2.55 -4.01
C PHE A 60 -1.37 -1.05 -4.29
N ASP A 61 -1.47 -0.65 -5.56
CA ASP A 61 -1.59 0.75 -5.96
C ASP A 61 -2.81 1.40 -5.30
N MET A 62 -3.98 0.76 -5.36
CA MET A 62 -5.19 1.23 -4.70
C MET A 62 -4.97 1.44 -3.20
N VAL A 63 -4.34 0.49 -2.50
CA VAL A 63 -4.07 0.61 -1.06
C VAL A 63 -3.11 1.75 -0.78
N VAL A 64 -1.99 1.86 -1.50
CA VAL A 64 -0.98 2.92 -1.30
C VAL A 64 -1.58 4.30 -1.46
N GLN A 65 -2.28 4.53 -2.58
CA GLN A 65 -2.91 5.83 -2.85
C GLN A 65 -3.92 6.18 -1.74
N SER A 66 -4.66 5.19 -1.25
CA SER A 66 -5.65 5.37 -0.19
C SER A 66 -5.05 5.66 1.18
N VAL A 67 -3.99 4.95 1.59
CA VAL A 67 -3.35 5.17 2.90
C VAL A 67 -2.60 6.50 2.96
N ILE A 68 -2.04 6.96 1.83
CA ILE A 68 -1.39 8.27 1.72
C ILE A 68 -2.34 9.42 2.09
N VAL A 69 -3.63 9.28 1.81
CA VAL A 69 -4.65 10.30 2.15
C VAL A 69 -5.58 9.87 3.29
N ASN A 70 -5.19 8.85 4.07
CA ASN A 70 -5.96 8.33 5.21
C ASN A 70 -7.41 7.91 4.88
N GLN A 71 -7.61 7.21 3.75
CA GLN A 71 -8.92 6.78 3.27
C GLN A 71 -9.03 5.25 3.22
N LEU A 72 -9.22 4.62 4.38
CA LEU A 72 -9.05 3.17 4.53
C LEU A 72 -10.28 2.33 4.15
N GLU A 73 -11.49 2.90 4.21
CA GLU A 73 -12.74 2.14 4.10
C GLU A 73 -12.95 1.54 2.70
N ALA A 74 -12.71 2.33 1.66
CA ALA A 74 -12.88 1.90 0.27
C ALA A 74 -11.96 0.73 -0.12
N PRO A 75 -10.63 0.79 0.08
CA PRO A 75 -9.75 -0.33 -0.25
C PRO A 75 -10.05 -1.56 0.63
N ARG A 76 -10.47 -1.40 1.89
CA ARG A 76 -10.87 -2.53 2.75
C ARG A 76 -12.07 -3.28 2.17
N LYS A 77 -13.12 -2.55 1.74
CA LYS A 77 -14.29 -3.15 1.08
C LYS A 77 -13.89 -3.96 -0.16
N VAL A 78 -12.97 -3.44 -0.99
CA VAL A 78 -12.48 -4.15 -2.18
C VAL A 78 -11.75 -5.43 -1.79
N ILE A 79 -10.82 -5.37 -0.83
CA ILE A 79 -10.08 -6.54 -0.35
C ILE A 79 -11.03 -7.61 0.22
N ASP A 80 -12.03 -7.22 1.01
CA ASP A 80 -13.00 -8.15 1.58
C ASP A 80 -13.86 -8.81 0.51
N LEU A 81 -14.25 -8.07 -0.53
CA LEU A 81 -14.96 -8.62 -1.69
C LEU A 81 -14.10 -9.65 -2.45
N LEU A 82 -12.80 -9.39 -2.60
CA LEU A 82 -11.87 -10.33 -3.22
C LEU A 82 -11.71 -11.59 -2.36
N LYS A 83 -11.51 -11.45 -1.05
CA LYS A 83 -11.40 -12.57 -0.09
C LYS A 83 -12.67 -13.43 -0.06
N LYS A 84 -13.87 -12.84 -0.14
CA LYS A 84 -15.15 -13.57 -0.22
C LYS A 84 -15.25 -14.47 -1.45
N ARG A 85 -14.47 -14.22 -2.50
CA ARG A 85 -14.43 -15.06 -3.71
C ARG A 85 -13.42 -16.21 -3.61
N GLY A 86 -12.70 -16.32 -2.48
CA GLY A 86 -11.93 -17.48 -2.00
C GLY A 86 -11.31 -18.35 -3.09
N GLU A 87 -11.97 -19.46 -3.41
CA GLU A 87 -11.46 -20.45 -4.37
C GLU A 87 -11.28 -19.90 -5.79
N LYS A 88 -12.17 -19.00 -6.24
CA LYS A 88 -12.11 -18.43 -7.61
C LYS A 88 -10.92 -17.50 -7.80
N LEU A 89 -10.46 -16.87 -6.72
CA LEU A 89 -9.36 -15.90 -6.73
C LEU A 89 -8.15 -16.38 -5.94
N LYS A 90 -8.03 -17.69 -5.68
CA LYS A 90 -6.96 -18.24 -4.85
C LYS A 90 -5.57 -17.78 -5.30
N GLY A 91 -5.29 -17.77 -6.61
CA GLY A 91 -4.02 -17.29 -7.14
C GLY A 91 -3.72 -15.82 -6.79
N LEU A 92 -4.74 -14.95 -6.74
CA LEU A 92 -4.59 -13.57 -6.31
C LEU A 92 -4.35 -13.50 -4.80
N LEU A 93 -5.18 -14.19 -4.01
CA LEU A 93 -5.12 -14.16 -2.55
C LEU A 93 -3.80 -14.76 -2.03
N ASP A 94 -3.23 -15.72 -2.75
CA ASP A 94 -1.94 -16.31 -2.40
C ASP A 94 -0.73 -15.47 -2.84
N SER A 95 -0.93 -14.47 -3.71
CA SER A 95 0.11 -13.57 -4.21
C SER A 95 0.80 -12.82 -3.06
N PRO A 96 2.15 -12.78 -3.04
CA PRO A 96 2.89 -11.99 -2.06
C PRO A 96 2.48 -10.51 -2.04
N VAL A 97 2.29 -9.91 -3.21
CA VAL A 97 1.89 -8.50 -3.35
C VAL A 97 0.52 -8.26 -2.72
N PHE A 98 -0.44 -9.16 -2.92
CA PHE A 98 -1.78 -9.04 -2.32
C PHE A 98 -1.69 -9.13 -0.79
N LYS A 99 -0.96 -10.12 -0.26
CA LYS A 99 -0.78 -10.30 1.19
C LYS A 99 -0.10 -9.11 1.84
N VAL A 100 0.89 -8.51 1.17
CA VAL A 100 1.56 -7.30 1.63
C VAL A 100 0.60 -6.11 1.62
N SER A 101 -0.22 -5.96 0.59
CA SER A 101 -1.22 -4.88 0.48
C SER A 101 -2.27 -4.96 1.59
N ASP A 102 -2.78 -6.15 1.84
CA ASP A 102 -3.75 -6.42 2.90
C ASP A 102 -3.17 -6.15 4.29
N LYS A 103 -1.92 -6.60 4.53
CA LYS A 103 -1.19 -6.33 5.78
C LYS A 103 -0.91 -4.84 5.97
N LEU A 104 -0.52 -4.13 4.91
CA LEU A 104 -0.29 -2.69 4.96
C LEU A 104 -1.58 -1.99 5.40
N LEU A 105 -2.70 -2.27 4.76
CA LEU A 105 -3.98 -1.66 5.13
C LEU A 105 -4.38 -2.00 6.58
N GLU A 106 -4.20 -3.26 6.99
CA GLU A 106 -4.48 -3.70 8.36
C GLU A 106 -3.62 -2.97 9.40
N SER A 107 -2.35 -2.66 9.07
CA SER A 107 -1.49 -1.91 9.96
C SER A 107 -2.00 -0.49 10.21
N PHE A 108 -2.50 0.20 9.16
CA PHE A 108 -3.10 1.52 9.29
C PHE A 108 -4.39 1.50 10.11
N GLU A 109 -5.25 0.51 9.90
CA GLU A 109 -6.50 0.37 10.65
C GLU A 109 -6.27 0.12 12.14
N LYS A 110 -5.18 -0.59 12.48
CA LYS A 110 -4.84 -0.95 13.87
C LYS A 110 -3.88 0.03 14.55
N GLY A 111 -3.19 0.88 13.78
CA GLY A 111 -2.06 1.67 14.27
C GLY A 111 -0.92 0.82 14.84
N ASP A 112 -0.75 -0.42 14.35
CA ASP A 112 0.25 -1.35 14.87
C ASP A 112 1.59 -1.17 14.14
N VAL A 113 2.55 -0.54 14.82
CA VAL A 113 3.90 -0.25 14.31
C VAL A 113 4.67 -1.52 13.90
N LYS A 114 4.48 -2.65 14.62
CA LYS A 114 5.18 -3.90 14.27
C LYS A 114 4.58 -4.50 13.01
N LEU A 115 3.25 -4.51 12.92
CA LEU A 115 2.55 -4.97 11.72
C LEU A 115 2.90 -4.09 10.51
N PHE A 116 3.02 -2.78 10.72
CA PHE A 116 3.46 -1.83 9.72
C PHE A 116 4.89 -2.10 9.25
N ALA A 117 5.84 -2.25 10.17
CA ALA A 117 7.23 -2.56 9.82
C ALA A 117 7.35 -3.88 9.03
N ASP A 118 6.59 -4.90 9.41
CA ASP A 118 6.50 -6.17 8.67
C ASP A 118 5.91 -5.98 7.27
N ALA A 119 4.89 -5.13 7.12
CA ALA A 119 4.30 -4.80 5.81
C ALA A 119 5.32 -4.08 4.92
N MET A 120 6.01 -3.06 5.45
CA MET A 120 7.02 -2.30 4.72
C MET A 120 8.20 -3.15 4.26
N SER A 121 8.67 -4.07 5.12
CA SER A 121 9.66 -5.08 4.73
C SER A 121 9.15 -5.95 3.57
N GLY A 122 7.87 -6.33 3.61
CA GLY A 122 7.22 -7.04 2.51
C GLY A 122 7.17 -6.23 1.21
N ILE A 123 6.88 -4.92 1.28
CA ILE A 123 6.84 -4.03 0.11
C ILE A 123 8.20 -3.98 -0.58
N GLU A 124 9.28 -3.79 0.19
CA GLU A 124 10.63 -3.70 -0.37
C GLU A 124 11.08 -5.00 -1.03
N ASN A 125 10.71 -6.15 -0.47
CA ASN A 125 11.13 -7.46 -0.96
C ASN A 125 10.26 -7.99 -2.11
N GLU A 126 8.94 -7.89 -1.97
CA GLU A 126 7.97 -8.58 -2.84
C GLU A 126 7.40 -7.68 -3.95
N VAL A 127 7.30 -6.37 -3.70
CA VAL A 127 6.65 -5.42 -4.62
C VAL A 127 7.70 -4.67 -5.42
N LEU A 128 8.69 -4.10 -4.73
CA LEU A 128 9.62 -3.16 -5.34
C LEU A 128 10.85 -3.82 -5.98
N GLY A 129 11.08 -5.13 -5.77
CA GLY A 129 12.35 -5.81 -6.02
C GLY A 129 13.22 -5.35 -7.21
N LYS A 130 12.65 -5.07 -8.40
CA LYS A 130 13.39 -4.73 -9.65
C LYS A 130 13.04 -3.37 -10.30
N ILE A 131 12.41 -2.43 -9.58
CA ILE A 131 12.06 -1.08 -10.11
C ILE A 131 13.27 -0.13 -9.93
N SER A 132 13.35 1.03 -10.61
CA SER A 132 14.44 2.01 -10.39
C SER A 132 14.49 2.47 -8.92
N LEU A 133 15.68 2.78 -8.38
CA LEU A 133 15.87 3.16 -6.97
C LEU A 133 15.03 4.38 -6.56
N ASP A 134 14.93 5.40 -7.42
CA ASP A 134 14.31 6.68 -7.06
C ASP A 134 12.79 6.57 -6.84
N ILE A 135 12.08 5.80 -7.67
CA ILE A 135 10.63 5.58 -7.53
C ILE A 135 10.34 4.75 -6.26
N ARG A 136 11.24 3.83 -5.93
CA ARG A 136 11.13 3.01 -4.71
C ARG A 136 11.24 3.84 -3.44
N PHE A 137 12.13 4.83 -3.42
CA PHE A 137 12.36 5.62 -2.22
C PHE A 137 11.21 6.61 -1.93
N SER A 138 10.62 7.24 -2.95
CA SER A 138 9.50 8.19 -2.72
C SER A 138 8.30 7.49 -2.09
N ILE A 139 7.79 6.44 -2.74
CA ILE A 139 6.57 5.75 -2.28
C ILE A 139 6.76 5.14 -0.88
N VAL A 140 7.92 4.54 -0.62
CA VAL A 140 8.22 3.95 0.70
C VAL A 140 8.27 5.01 1.79
N ASN A 141 8.88 6.17 1.51
CA ASN A 141 8.94 7.27 2.47
C ASN A 141 7.57 7.90 2.68
N ASP A 142 6.77 8.03 1.62
CA ASP A 142 5.41 8.59 1.69
C ASP A 142 4.48 7.71 2.54
N ILE A 143 4.54 6.38 2.34
CA ILE A 143 3.78 5.42 3.16
C ILE A 143 4.22 5.48 4.63
N TYR A 144 5.54 5.58 4.87
CA TYR A 144 6.11 5.69 6.21
C TYR A 144 5.69 6.97 6.93
N CYS A 145 5.75 8.11 6.25
CA CYS A 145 5.24 9.38 6.75
C CYS A 145 3.73 9.34 7.01
N ALA A 146 2.95 8.77 6.08
CA ALA A 146 1.52 8.63 6.24
C ALA A 146 1.15 7.82 7.48
N PHE A 147 1.82 6.68 7.71
CA PHE A 147 1.54 5.83 8.87
C PHE A 147 1.76 6.58 10.19
N TYR A 148 2.92 7.21 10.36
CA TYR A 148 3.23 7.94 11.59
C TYR A 148 2.39 9.20 11.76
N LYS A 149 2.00 9.86 10.66
CA LYS A 149 1.13 11.04 10.72
C LYS A 149 -0.30 10.70 11.14
N TYR A 150 -0.83 9.56 10.70
CA TYR A 150 -2.26 9.25 10.86
C TYR A 150 -2.57 8.29 12.00
N THR A 151 -1.56 7.56 12.51
CA THR A 151 -1.79 6.49 13.49
C THR A 151 -1.02 6.62 14.79
N GLN A 152 -0.01 7.50 14.85
CA GLN A 152 0.84 7.73 16.03
C GLN A 152 0.74 9.19 16.48
#